data_AF-A0A660QLF9-F1
#
_entry.id   AF-A0A660QLF9-F1
#
_cell.length_a   1.000
_cell.length_b   1.000
_cell.length_c   1.000
_cell.angle_alpha   90.00
_cell.angle_beta   90.00
_cell.angle_gamma   90.00
#
_symmetry.space_group_name_H-M   'P 1'
#
loop_
_entity.id
_entity.type
_entity.pdbx_description
1 polymer ?
#
loop_
_entity_poly.entity_id
_entity_poly.type
_entity_poly.pdbx_seq_one_letter_code
_entity_poly.pdbx_strand_id
1 'polypeptide(L)' 'MKKKKITEALKELEEIISQLETSQISVEDAFELFKRGVTLYKDVQNTLKNLEVAVRDVYAELREEDVGND' A
#
# COMPACT_ATOMS: atom_id res chain seq x y z
N MET A 1 10.21 8.31 -11.98
CA MET A 1 9.68 8.50 -10.61
C MET A 1 10.16 7.34 -9.76
N LYS A 2 10.85 7.58 -8.64
CA LYS A 2 11.28 6.50 -7.74
C LYS A 2 10.03 5.88 -7.10
N LYS A 3 9.79 4.58 -7.27
CA LYS A 3 8.83 3.83 -6.45
C LYS A 3 9.20 4.07 -4.99
N LYS A 4 8.39 4.81 -4.23
CA LYS A 4 8.53 4.84 -2.76
C LYS A 4 8.45 3.40 -2.27
N LYS A 5 9.33 3.02 -1.34
CA LYS A 5 9.21 1.70 -0.73
C LYS A 5 7.89 1.65 0.03
N ILE A 6 7.22 0.50 0.03
CA ILE A 6 5.95 0.34 0.75
C ILE A 6 6.06 0.76 2.24
N THR A 7 7.21 0.50 2.85
CA THR A 7 7.56 0.92 4.22
C THR A 7 7.57 2.44 4.39
N GLU A 8 8.01 3.20 3.39
CA GLU A 8 8.01 4.66 3.43
C GLU A 8 6.60 5.22 3.28
N ALA A 9 5.76 4.59 2.43
CA ALA A 9 4.37 4.97 2.26
C ALA A 9 3.52 4.69 3.52
N LEU A 10 3.77 3.54 4.17
CA LEU A 10 3.12 3.20 5.44
C LEU A 10 3.53 4.15 6.56
N LYS A 11 4.83 4.48 6.67
CA LYS A 11 5.32 5.44 7.65
C LYS A 11 4.69 6.83 7.47
N GLU A 12 4.57 7.30 6.24
CA GLU A 12 3.91 8.57 5.94
C GLU A 12 2.42 8.54 6.33
N LEU A 13 1.74 7.41 6.13
CA LEU A 13 0.34 7.26 6.55
C LEU A 13 0.19 7.32 8.08
N GLU A 14 1.10 6.68 8.83
CA GLU A 14 1.15 6.74 10.30
C GLU A 14 1.38 8.19 10.78
N GLU A 15 2.29 8.92 10.15
CA GLU A 15 2.55 10.34 10.45
C GLU A 15 1.34 11.23 10.17
N ILE A 16 0.57 10.95 9.12
CA ILE A 16 -0.68 11.66 8.80
C ILE A 16 -1.75 11.39 9.88
N ILE A 17 -1.91 10.13 10.28
CA ILE A 17 -2.87 9.76 11.33
C ILE A 17 -2.51 10.49 12.64
N SER A 18 -1.24 10.48 13.03
CA SER A 18 -0.78 11.17 14.24
C SER A 18 -1.04 12.69 14.18
N GLN A 19 -0.86 13.32 13.02
CA GLN A 19 -1.17 14.74 12.85
C GLN A 19 -2.67 15.04 12.94
N LEU A 20 -3.52 14.17 12.38
CA LEU A 20 -4.98 14.31 12.44
C LEU A 20 -5.54 14.09 13.85
N GLU A 21 -4.86 13.29 14.68
CA GLU A 21 -5.21 13.09 16.08
C GLU A 21 -4.81 14.27 16.99
N THR A 22 -4.02 15.21 16.47
CA THR A 22 -3.58 16.39 17.22
C THR A 22 -4.66 17.47 17.24
N SER A 23 -5.03 17.95 18.43
CA SER A 23 -6.16 18.88 18.63
C SER A 23 -5.94 20.32 18.14
N GLN A 24 -4.80 20.62 17.49
CA GLN A 24 -4.43 21.97 17.06
C GLN A 24 -4.39 22.16 15.53
N ILE A 25 -4.86 21.17 14.75
CA ILE A 25 -4.88 21.27 13.30
C ILE A 25 -6.06 22.12 12.80
N SER A 26 -5.85 22.92 11.76
CA SER A 26 -6.93 23.63 11.08
C SER A 26 -7.80 22.66 10.26
N VAL A 27 -9.03 23.07 9.94
CA VAL A 27 -9.94 22.22 9.14
C VAL A 27 -9.38 22.03 7.72
N GLU A 28 -8.81 23.09 7.15
CA GLU A 28 -8.18 23.08 5.84
C GLU A 28 -6.99 22.13 5.79
N ASP A 29 -6.08 22.21 6.77
CA ASP A 29 -4.92 21.31 6.84
C ASP A 29 -5.35 19.86 7.08
N ALA A 30 -6.35 19.64 7.94
CA ALA A 30 -6.91 18.31 8.16
C ALA A 30 -7.50 17.72 6.87
N PHE A 31 -8.15 18.53 6.05
CA PHE A 31 -8.68 18.09 4.75
C PHE A 31 -7.56 17.75 3.75
N GLU A 32 -6.48 18.52 3.70
CA GLU A 32 -5.31 18.19 2.87
C GLU A 32 -4.63 16.90 3.31
N LEU A 33 -4.40 16.73 4.62
CA LEU A 33 -3.87 15.50 5.20
C LEU A 33 -4.77 14.29 4.91
N PHE A 34 -6.08 14.45 5.01
CA PHE A 34 -7.04 13.40 4.68
C PHE A 34 -6.94 12.98 3.20
N LYS A 35 -6.93 13.95 2.27
CA LYS A 35 -6.77 13.65 0.83
C LYS A 35 -5.45 12.92 0.57
N ARG A 36 -4.37 13.33 1.25
CA ARG A 36 -3.06 12.67 1.14
C ARG A 36 -3.12 11.25 1.67
N GLY A 37 -3.72 11.03 2.83
CA GLY A 37 -3.89 9.72 3.45
C GLY A 37 -4.67 8.76 2.55
N VAL A 38 -5.79 9.20 1.97
CA VAL A 38 -6.59 8.40 1.02
C VAL A 38 -5.77 8.02 -0.22
N THR A 39 -4.95 8.94 -0.73
CA THR A 39 -4.09 8.67 -1.89
C THR A 39 -3.03 7.61 -1.55
N LEU A 40 -2.32 7.79 -0.44
CA LEU A 40 -1.31 6.82 0.03
C LEU A 40 -1.92 5.45 0.29
N TYR A 41 -3.09 5.40 0.93
CA TYR A 41 -3.82 4.16 1.18
C TYR A 41 -4.10 3.40 -0.12
N LYS A 42 -4.59 4.10 -1.16
CA LYS A 42 -4.85 3.49 -2.47
C LYS A 42 -3.56 2.96 -3.12
N ASP A 43 -2.47 3.71 -3.04
CA ASP A 43 -1.19 3.30 -3.61
C ASP A 43 -0.63 2.04 -2.93
N VAL A 44 -0.72 1.99 -1.60
CA VAL A 44 -0.33 0.80 -0.81
C VAL A 44 -1.21 -0.39 -1.16
N GLN A 45 -2.53 -0.20 -1.19
CA GLN A 45 -3.47 -1.27 -1.53
C GLN A 45 -3.21 -1.84 -2.94
N ASN A 46 -2.98 -0.97 -3.93
CA ASN A 46 -2.65 -1.39 -5.29
C ASN A 46 -1.33 -2.17 -5.35
N THR A 47 -0.33 -1.73 -4.61
CA THR A 47 0.97 -2.41 -4.53
C THR A 47 0.82 -3.81 -3.94
N LEU A 48 0.08 -3.94 -2.84
CA LEU A 48 -0.20 -5.24 -2.21
C LEU A 48 -0.99 -6.17 -3.12
N LYS A 49 -2.01 -5.66 -3.81
CA LYS A 49 -2.80 -6.44 -4.75
C LYS A 49 -1.96 -6.97 -5.92
N ASN A 50 -1.06 -6.16 -6.45
CA ASN A 50 -0.15 -6.60 -7.50
C ASN A 50 0.84 -7.67 -7.01
N LEU A 51 1.31 -7.53 -5.77
CA LEU A 51 2.17 -8.55 -5.15
C LEU A 51 1.41 -9.86 -4.93
N GLU A 52 0.16 -9.79 -4.49
CA GLU A 52 -0.70 -10.96 -4.31
C GLU A 52 -0.89 -11.73 -5.63
N VAL A 53 -1.12 -11.03 -6.74
CA VAL A 53 -1.20 -11.64 -8.07
C VAL A 53 0.11 -12.34 -8.43
N ALA A 54 1.25 -11.65 -8.30
CA ALA A 54 2.56 -12.24 -8.59
C ALA A 54 2.85 -13.49 -7.74
N VAL A 55 2.45 -13.48 -6.46
CA VAL A 55 2.58 -14.65 -5.58
C VAL A 55 1.71 -15.80 -6.08
N ARG A 56 0.45 -15.53 -6.49
CA ARG A 56 -0.44 -16.55 -7.04
C ARG A 56 0.12 -17.16 -8.33
N ASP A 57 0.69 -16.34 -9.21
CA ASP A 57 1.29 -16.80 -10.47
C ASP A 57 2.45 -17.77 -10.18
N VAL A 58 3.35 -17.42 -9.26
CA VAL A 58 4.46 -18.31 -8.84
C VAL A 58 3.93 -19.62 -8.25
N TYR A 59 2.88 -19.60 -7.43
CA TYR A 59 2.27 -20.83 -6.90
C TYR A 59 1.58 -21.68 -7.99
N ALA A 60 1.03 -21.04 -9.03
CA ALA A 60 0.41 -21.75 -10.15
C ALA A 60 1.48 -22.45 -11.01
N GLU A 61 2.58 -21.76 -11.33
CA GLU A 61 3.74 -22.33 -12.03
C GLU A 61 4.30 -23.55 -11.28
N LEU A 62 4.49 -23.44 -9.96
CA LEU A 62 4.93 -24.57 -9.13
C LEU A 62 3.97 -25.77 -9.19
N ARG A 63 2.65 -25.52 -9.26
CA ARG A 63 1.65 -26.60 -9.38
C ARG A 63 1.61 -27.24 -10.76
N GLU A 64 1.87 -26.50 -11.83
CA GLU A 64 1.86 -27.04 -13.19
C GLU A 64 3.08 -27.92 -13.46
N GLU A 65 4.24 -27.63 -12.84
CA GLU A 65 5.43 -28.49 -12.91
C GLU A 65 5.22 -29.89 -12.27
N ASP A 66 4.37 -30.01 -11.24
CA ASP A 66 4.05 -31.28 -10.58
C ASP A 66 3.17 -32.22 -11.42
N VAL A 67 2.48 -31.73 -12.46
CA VAL A 67 1.57 -32.55 -13.31
C VAL A 67 2.24 -33.03 -14.60
N GLY A 68 3.49 -32.60 -14.87
CA GLY A 68 4.20 -32.86 -16.12
C GLY A 68 5.14 -34.07 -16.13
N ASN A 69 5.19 -34.85 -15.05
CA ASN A 69 6.10 -36.00 -14.93
C ASN A 69 5.33 -37.28 -14.55
N ASP A 70 4.49 -37.75 -15.49
CA ASP A 70 3.98 -39.13 -15.58
C ASP A 70 4.07 -39.60 -17.05
#